data_AF-A0A961H4B6-F1
#
_entry.id   AF-A0A961H4B6-F1
#
_cell.length_a   1.000
_cell.length_b   1.000
_cell.length_c   1.000
_cell.angle_alpha   90.00
_cell.angle_beta   90.00
_cell.angle_gamma   90.00
#
_symmetry.space_group_name_H-M   'P 1'
#
loop_
_entity.id
_entity.type
_entity.pdbx_description
1 polymer ?
#
loop_
_entity_poly.entity_id
_entity_poly.type
_entity_poly.pdbx_seq_one_letter_code
_entity_poly.pdbx_strand_id
1 'polypeptide(L)'
;MLAAAAAALPAQQRGPQTLFDFERQKLSVDWSAVGRVQAERLPLPAEAVSADAPVAGHAMRVATGGAAGVFVRPGRTSLPWQNVESVSFWIYRSPEESRQRAKSELELHFYEADGAARFWKKIDLDHAGWKECRVPLKWMRWGDGPIPQWKHVDRFGFWFRDAAEVMVD
;
A
#
# COMPACT_ATOMS: atom_id res chain seq x y z
N MET A 1 -18.33 46.88 -23.03
CA MET A 1 -17.64 46.11 -21.97
C MET A 1 -18.03 44.64 -22.12
N LEU A 2 -17.12 43.81 -22.61
CA LEU A 2 -17.32 42.36 -22.73
C LEU A 2 -16.72 41.70 -21.48
N ALA A 3 -17.57 41.10 -20.64
CA ALA A 3 -17.15 40.26 -19.53
C ALA A 3 -16.99 38.83 -20.05
N ALA A 4 -15.76 38.32 -20.06
CA ALA A 4 -15.49 36.91 -20.34
C ALA A 4 -15.74 36.10 -19.06
N ALA A 5 -16.79 35.28 -19.07
CA ALA A 5 -17.02 34.27 -18.04
C ALA A 5 -16.01 33.14 -18.22
N ALA A 6 -15.06 33.02 -17.30
CA ALA A 6 -14.20 31.85 -17.21
C ALA A 6 -15.04 30.67 -16.73
N ALA A 7 -15.44 29.80 -17.65
CA ALA A 7 -16.07 28.54 -17.31
C ALA A 7 -15.05 27.64 -16.61
N ALA A 8 -15.22 27.45 -15.29
CA ALA A 8 -14.50 26.43 -14.57
C ALA A 8 -14.86 25.06 -15.17
N LEU A 9 -13.87 24.39 -15.75
CA LEU A 9 -14.04 23.01 -16.22
C LEU A 9 -14.48 22.14 -15.03
N PRO A 10 -15.49 21.27 -15.18
CA PRO A 10 -15.91 20.39 -14.11
C PRO A 10 -14.73 19.49 -13.73
N ALA A 11 -14.40 19.44 -12.44
CA ALA A 11 -13.46 18.48 -11.90
C ALA A 11 -14.00 17.08 -12.23
N GLN A 12 -13.35 16.38 -13.18
CA GLN A 12 -13.65 14.98 -13.45
C GLN A 12 -13.50 14.21 -12.14
N GLN A 13 -14.62 13.74 -11.58
CA GLN A 13 -14.61 12.76 -10.51
C GLN A 13 -13.96 11.49 -11.07
N ARG A 14 -12.68 11.30 -10.78
CA ARG A 14 -11.98 10.05 -11.10
C ARG A 14 -12.45 9.02 -10.09
N GLY A 15 -13.10 7.96 -10.59
CA GLY A 15 -13.42 6.79 -9.79
C GLY A 15 -12.16 6.10 -9.25
N PRO A 16 -12.30 5.04 -8.44
CA PRO A 16 -11.17 4.30 -7.90
C PRO A 16 -10.28 3.78 -9.05
N GLN A 17 -8.96 3.93 -8.88
CA GLN A 17 -7.96 3.42 -9.81
C GLN A 17 -7.18 2.29 -9.14
N THR A 18 -7.19 1.11 -9.75
CA THR A 18 -6.36 -0.03 -9.31
C THR A 18 -4.90 0.23 -9.71
N LEU A 19 -3.99 0.06 -8.75
CA LEU A 19 -2.54 0.18 -8.97
C LEU A 19 -1.87 -1.16 -9.20
N PHE A 20 -2.22 -2.14 -8.36
CA PHE A 20 -1.69 -3.50 -8.40
C PHE A 20 -2.86 -4.44 -8.13
N ASP A 21 -3.05 -5.42 -9.01
CA ASP A 21 -4.01 -6.53 -8.85
C ASP A 21 -3.27 -7.88 -8.77
N PHE A 22 -1.94 -7.84 -8.84
CA PHE A 22 -1.04 -8.98 -8.87
C PHE A 22 -1.38 -10.06 -9.92
N GLU A 23 -2.21 -9.79 -10.94
CA GLU A 23 -2.67 -10.84 -11.84
C GLU A 23 -1.68 -11.17 -12.95
N ARG A 24 -0.86 -10.21 -13.39
CA ARG A 24 -0.04 -10.37 -14.60
C ARG A 24 1.45 -10.16 -14.41
N GLN A 25 1.85 -9.23 -13.55
CA GLN A 25 3.25 -8.80 -13.44
C GLN A 25 4.01 -9.61 -12.39
N LYS A 26 5.27 -9.92 -12.70
CA LYS A 26 6.20 -10.48 -11.73
C LYS A 26 6.56 -9.38 -10.72
N LEU A 27 6.56 -9.70 -9.42
CA LEU A 27 6.91 -8.72 -8.38
C LEU A 27 8.26 -8.04 -8.62
N SER A 28 9.25 -8.74 -9.17
CA SER A 28 10.57 -8.15 -9.42
C SER A 28 10.59 -7.00 -10.41
N VAL A 29 9.53 -6.83 -11.22
CA VAL A 29 9.38 -5.72 -12.16
C VAL A 29 9.00 -4.44 -11.43
N ASP A 30 8.09 -4.53 -10.46
CA ASP A 30 7.44 -3.36 -9.86
C ASP A 30 7.78 -3.16 -8.41
N TRP A 31 8.30 -4.17 -7.73
CA TRP A 31 8.58 -4.18 -6.30
C TRP A 31 10.07 -4.46 -6.01
N SER A 32 10.51 -4.00 -4.85
CA SER A 32 11.80 -4.27 -4.24
C SER A 32 11.63 -4.59 -2.75
N ALA A 33 12.54 -5.38 -2.22
CA ALA A 33 12.60 -5.74 -0.80
C ALA A 33 13.72 -4.95 -0.11
N VAL A 34 13.49 -4.54 1.14
CA VAL A 34 14.48 -3.90 2.01
C VAL A 34 14.50 -4.64 3.34
N GLY A 35 15.69 -5.02 3.80
CA GLY A 35 15.85 -5.85 5.01
C GLY A 35 15.61 -7.33 4.74
N ARG A 36 15.40 -8.10 5.82
CA ARG A 36 15.17 -9.55 5.74
C ARG A 36 13.68 -9.85 5.55
N VAL A 37 13.23 -9.74 4.31
CA VAL A 37 11.84 -10.01 3.91
C VAL A 37 11.80 -10.88 2.66
N GLN A 38 10.84 -11.81 2.62
CA GLN A 38 10.49 -12.59 1.45
C GLN A 38 9.17 -12.06 0.91
N ALA A 39 9.13 -11.76 -0.39
CA ALA A 39 7.97 -11.24 -1.08
C ALA A 39 7.72 -12.06 -2.35
N GLU A 40 6.57 -12.71 -2.42
CA GLU A 40 6.25 -13.65 -3.49
C GLU A 40 4.83 -13.45 -3.99
N ARG A 41 4.64 -13.52 -5.32
CA ARG A 41 3.31 -13.55 -5.92
C ARG A 41 2.85 -14.99 -5.94
N LEU A 42 1.80 -15.31 -5.19
CA LEU A 42 1.26 -16.65 -5.08
C LEU A 42 -0.23 -16.64 -5.40
N PRO A 43 -0.78 -17.74 -5.94
CA PRO A 43 -2.22 -17.91 -6.00
C PRO A 43 -2.82 -17.85 -4.59
N LEU A 44 -4.05 -17.35 -4.48
CA LEU A 44 -4.74 -17.34 -3.20
C LEU A 44 -4.93 -18.78 -2.69
N PRO A 45 -4.56 -19.09 -1.44
CA PRO A 45 -4.86 -20.39 -0.86
C PRO A 45 -6.38 -20.52 -0.68
N ALA A 46 -6.89 -21.75 -0.68
CA ALA A 46 -8.33 -22.02 -0.66
C ALA A 46 -9.03 -21.37 0.54
N GLU A 47 -8.37 -21.36 1.69
CA GLU A 47 -8.83 -20.73 2.93
C GLU A 47 -8.80 -19.18 2.92
N ALA A 48 -8.14 -18.56 1.93
CA ALA A 48 -8.17 -17.12 1.72
C ALA A 48 -9.26 -16.70 0.72
N VAL A 49 -9.90 -17.62 0.01
CA VAL A 49 -11.02 -17.27 -0.87
C VAL A 49 -12.23 -16.94 -0.01
N SER A 50 -12.68 -15.68 -0.06
CA SER A 50 -13.84 -15.20 0.69
C SER A 50 -14.82 -14.50 -0.26
N ALA A 51 -16.12 -14.74 -0.08
CA ALA A 51 -17.16 -14.01 -0.82
C ALA A 51 -17.24 -12.53 -0.44
N ASP A 52 -16.72 -12.17 0.74
CA ASP A 52 -16.81 -10.81 1.30
C ASP A 52 -15.61 -9.93 0.92
N ALA A 53 -14.58 -10.49 0.28
CA ALA A 53 -13.42 -9.75 -0.20
C ALA A 53 -13.33 -9.87 -1.73
N PRO A 54 -13.21 -8.74 -2.48
CA PRO A 54 -13.07 -8.75 -3.94
C PRO A 54 -11.65 -9.14 -4.40
N VAL A 55 -10.96 -10.00 -3.63
CA VAL A 55 -9.59 -10.44 -3.90
C VAL A 55 -9.66 -11.79 -4.58
N ALA A 56 -9.04 -11.92 -5.76
CA ALA A 56 -9.10 -13.14 -6.57
C ALA A 56 -7.79 -13.38 -7.32
N GLY A 57 -7.53 -14.63 -7.69
CA GLY A 57 -6.35 -15.00 -8.47
C GLY A 57 -5.10 -15.06 -7.60
N HIS A 58 -4.38 -13.95 -7.49
CA HIS A 58 -3.07 -13.87 -6.85
C HIS A 58 -2.99 -12.70 -5.86
N ALA A 59 -2.05 -12.80 -4.94
CA ALA A 59 -1.68 -11.69 -4.07
C ALA A 59 -0.17 -11.73 -3.79
N MET A 60 0.35 -10.64 -3.22
CA MET A 60 1.71 -10.61 -2.71
C MET A 60 1.75 -11.17 -1.29
N ARG A 61 2.30 -12.38 -1.12
CA ARG A 61 2.69 -12.91 0.20
C ARG A 61 3.96 -12.22 0.67
N VAL A 62 3.94 -11.73 1.90
CA VAL A 62 5.10 -11.13 2.57
C VAL A 62 5.37 -11.90 3.86
N ALA A 63 6.60 -12.39 4.03
CA ALA A 63 7.06 -13.03 5.25
C ALA A 63 8.34 -12.35 5.76
N THR A 64 8.35 -11.93 7.03
CA THR A 64 9.45 -11.16 7.62
C THR A 64 9.64 -11.46 9.10
N GLY A 65 10.87 -11.27 9.58
CA GLY A 65 11.20 -11.27 11.01
C GLY A 65 11.00 -9.91 11.69
N GLY A 66 10.56 -8.89 10.95
CA GLY A 66 10.47 -7.49 11.40
C GLY A 66 11.58 -6.61 10.85
N ALA A 67 11.46 -5.31 11.09
CA ALA A 67 12.35 -4.26 10.58
C ALA A 67 12.70 -4.39 9.08
N ALA A 68 11.70 -4.70 8.25
CA ALA A 68 11.88 -4.92 6.82
C ALA A 68 10.63 -4.49 6.05
N GLY A 69 10.75 -4.27 4.75
CA GLY A 69 9.63 -3.81 3.94
C GLY A 69 9.72 -4.13 2.46
N VAL A 70 8.58 -4.01 1.80
CA VAL A 70 8.42 -4.18 0.36
C VAL A 70 7.92 -2.86 -0.22
N PHE A 71 8.58 -2.39 -1.28
CA PHE A 71 8.33 -1.09 -1.86
C PHE A 71 8.14 -1.19 -3.35
N VAL A 72 7.21 -0.40 -3.86
CA VAL A 72 7.12 -0.14 -5.29
C VAL A 72 8.42 0.54 -5.73
N ARG A 73 8.95 0.13 -6.89
CA ARG A 73 10.15 0.72 -7.47
C ARG A 73 9.86 2.16 -7.92
N PRO A 74 10.84 3.08 -7.82
CA PRO A 74 10.73 4.45 -8.31
C PRO A 74 10.12 4.53 -9.72
N GLY A 75 9.15 5.43 -9.90
CA GLY A 75 8.55 5.72 -11.21
C GLY A 75 7.57 4.65 -11.74
N ARG A 76 7.28 3.60 -10.97
CA ARG A 76 6.25 2.61 -11.35
C ARG A 76 4.83 3.11 -11.13
N THR A 77 4.66 4.12 -10.28
CA THR A 77 3.38 4.83 -10.12
C THR A 77 3.48 6.21 -10.74
N SER A 78 2.59 6.50 -11.70
CA SER A 78 2.50 7.82 -12.34
C SER A 78 1.32 8.65 -11.81
N LEU A 79 0.98 8.49 -10.53
CA LEU A 79 -0.14 9.18 -9.89
C LEU A 79 0.25 10.59 -9.43
N PRO A 80 -0.61 11.61 -9.65
CA PRO A 80 -0.48 12.89 -8.97
C PRO A 80 -0.97 12.76 -7.52
N TRP A 81 -0.12 12.22 -6.63
CA TRP A 81 -0.48 11.91 -5.23
C TRP A 81 -1.11 13.08 -4.46
N GLN A 82 -0.77 14.32 -4.81
CA GLN A 82 -1.38 15.52 -4.22
C GLN A 82 -2.90 15.65 -4.44
N ASN A 83 -3.44 14.92 -5.43
CA ASN A 83 -4.86 14.90 -5.77
C ASN A 83 -5.55 13.61 -5.27
N VAL A 84 -4.84 12.74 -4.56
CA VAL A 84 -5.37 11.47 -4.06
C VAL A 84 -5.87 11.66 -2.63
N GLU A 85 -7.14 11.31 -2.39
CA GLU A 85 -7.74 11.44 -1.05
C GLU A 85 -7.37 10.29 -0.13
N SER A 86 -7.34 9.07 -0.67
CA SER A 86 -7.07 7.85 0.09
C SER A 86 -6.47 6.75 -0.78
N VAL A 87 -5.79 5.82 -0.12
CA VAL A 87 -5.36 4.54 -0.70
C VAL A 87 -6.05 3.41 0.06
N SER A 88 -6.54 2.42 -0.67
CA SER A 88 -7.09 1.18 -0.13
C SER A 88 -6.23 0.00 -0.57
N PHE A 89 -6.13 -1.01 0.28
CA PHE A 89 -5.57 -2.32 -0.04
C PHE A 89 -6.22 -3.36 0.88
N TRP A 90 -6.22 -4.61 0.47
CA TRP A 90 -6.65 -5.74 1.26
C TRP A 90 -5.46 -6.42 1.91
N ILE A 91 -5.61 -6.84 3.17
CA ILE A 91 -4.58 -7.61 3.87
C ILE A 91 -5.18 -8.85 4.53
N TYR A 92 -4.61 -9.99 4.19
CA TYR A 92 -4.96 -11.29 4.73
C TYR A 92 -4.00 -11.71 5.82
N ARG A 93 -4.55 -12.24 6.91
CA ARG A 93 -3.81 -12.97 7.94
C ARG A 93 -4.41 -14.35 8.10
N SER A 94 -3.58 -15.39 7.99
CA SER A 94 -4.08 -16.75 8.20
C SER A 94 -4.55 -16.92 9.66
N PRO A 95 -5.46 -17.87 9.92
CA PRO A 95 -5.81 -18.24 11.30
C PRO A 95 -4.62 -18.74 12.12
N GLU A 96 -3.59 -19.30 11.46
CA GLU A 96 -2.34 -19.67 12.12
C GLU A 96 -1.53 -18.43 12.51
N GLU A 97 -1.31 -17.51 11.57
CA GLU A 97 -0.58 -16.26 11.82
C GLU A 97 -1.20 -15.49 12.99
N SER A 98 -2.53 -15.38 12.98
CA SER A 98 -3.28 -14.63 13.99
C SER A 98 -3.21 -15.27 15.38
N ARG A 99 -2.99 -16.60 15.45
CA ARG A 99 -2.77 -17.32 16.72
C ARG A 99 -1.32 -17.21 17.19
N GLN A 100 -0.35 -17.31 16.28
CA GLN A 100 1.07 -17.17 16.61
C GLN A 100 1.41 -15.74 17.05
N ARG A 101 0.78 -14.75 16.41
CA ARG A 101 1.00 -13.33 16.65
C ARG A 101 -0.36 -12.66 16.78
N ALA A 102 -0.80 -12.40 18.02
CA ALA A 102 -2.09 -11.74 18.24
C ALA A 102 -2.16 -10.35 17.57
N LYS A 103 -1.02 -9.65 17.50
CA LYS A 103 -0.87 -8.35 16.84
C LYS A 103 0.45 -8.28 16.08
N SER A 104 0.43 -7.59 14.94
CA SER A 104 1.63 -7.14 14.23
C SER A 104 1.45 -5.70 13.77
N GLU A 105 2.55 -4.94 13.70
CA GLU A 105 2.51 -3.56 13.22
C GLU A 105 3.01 -3.43 11.77
N LEU A 106 2.15 -2.90 10.91
CA LEU A 106 2.45 -2.52 9.53
C LEU A 106 2.45 -0.99 9.40
N GLU A 107 3.36 -0.45 8.62
CA GLU A 107 3.38 0.95 8.23
C GLU A 107 3.24 1.08 6.72
N LEU A 108 2.30 1.91 6.28
CA LEU A 108 2.23 2.35 4.89
C LEU A 108 3.12 3.58 4.73
N HIS A 109 4.14 3.48 3.87
CA HIS A 109 5.10 4.56 3.61
C HIS A 109 4.94 5.11 2.20
N PHE A 110 5.15 6.41 2.03
CA PHE A 110 5.32 7.09 0.75
C PHE A 110 6.60 7.90 0.78
N TYR A 111 7.47 7.69 -0.19
CA TYR A 111 8.77 8.34 -0.26
C TYR A 111 8.84 9.31 -1.42
N GLU A 112 9.57 10.41 -1.21
CA GLU A 112 10.12 11.18 -2.32
C GLU A 112 11.26 10.42 -3.00
N ALA A 113 11.67 10.87 -4.19
CA ALA A 113 12.65 10.19 -5.03
C ALA A 113 13.96 9.84 -4.31
N ASP A 114 14.46 10.74 -3.47
CA ASP A 114 15.70 10.55 -2.70
C ASP A 114 15.57 9.58 -1.51
N GLY A 115 14.35 9.25 -1.11
CA GLY A 115 14.06 8.42 0.07
C GLY A 115 14.27 9.09 1.43
N ALA A 116 14.70 10.35 1.47
CA ALA A 116 14.98 11.07 2.71
C ALA A 116 13.71 11.62 3.36
N ALA A 117 12.81 12.19 2.55
CA ALA A 117 11.51 12.67 2.99
C ALA A 117 10.43 11.59 2.78
N ARG A 118 9.57 11.38 3.79
CA ARG A 118 8.48 10.39 3.70
C ARG A 118 7.23 10.77 4.47
N PHE A 119 6.09 10.38 3.93
CA PHE A 119 4.85 10.23 4.67
C PHE A 119 4.72 8.79 5.19
N TRP A 120 4.14 8.60 6.37
CA TRP A 120 3.84 7.26 6.87
C TRP A 120 2.59 7.18 7.75
N LYS A 121 1.99 5.99 7.82
CA LYS A 121 0.88 5.69 8.72
C LYS A 121 0.98 4.28 9.27
N LYS A 122 0.90 4.16 10.60
CA LYS A 122 0.74 2.89 11.31
C LYS A 122 -0.63 2.27 11.05
N ILE A 123 -0.65 0.96 10.85
CA ILE A 123 -1.82 0.10 10.67
C ILE A 123 -1.64 -1.10 11.61
N ASP A 124 -2.55 -1.22 12.57
CA ASP A 124 -2.55 -2.33 13.52
C ASP A 124 -3.20 -3.56 12.87
N LEU A 125 -2.48 -4.68 12.89
CA LEU A 125 -2.92 -5.95 12.33
C LEU A 125 -3.29 -6.90 13.48
N ASP A 126 -4.56 -6.88 13.86
CA ASP A 126 -5.14 -7.62 14.99
C ASP A 126 -6.35 -8.50 14.58
N HIS A 127 -6.48 -8.77 13.29
CA HIS A 127 -7.57 -9.55 12.68
C HIS A 127 -7.10 -10.92 12.17
N ALA A 128 -8.05 -11.78 11.84
CA ALA A 128 -7.84 -12.98 11.03
C ALA A 128 -8.67 -12.86 9.74
N GLY A 129 -8.21 -13.47 8.65
CA GLY A 129 -8.83 -13.36 7.34
C GLY A 129 -8.48 -12.06 6.63
N TRP A 130 -9.29 -11.70 5.63
CA TRP A 130 -9.14 -10.47 4.85
C TRP A 130 -9.71 -9.26 5.59
N LYS A 131 -9.01 -8.13 5.49
CA LYS A 131 -9.46 -6.82 5.98
C LYS A 131 -9.09 -5.75 4.96
N GLU A 132 -10.06 -4.93 4.55
CA GLU A 132 -9.75 -3.73 3.78
C GLU A 132 -9.12 -2.68 4.70
N CYS A 133 -7.98 -2.14 4.27
CA CYS A 133 -7.29 -1.03 4.92
C CYS A 133 -7.42 0.21 4.05
N ARG A 134 -8.35 1.10 4.39
CA ARG A 134 -8.50 2.41 3.74
C ARG A 134 -7.77 3.49 4.53
N VAL A 135 -6.78 4.13 3.91
CA VAL A 135 -5.92 5.14 4.52
C VAL A 135 -6.12 6.50 3.85
N PRO A 136 -6.79 7.46 4.51
CA PRO A 136 -6.83 8.85 4.02
C PRO A 136 -5.44 9.50 4.08
N LEU A 137 -4.99 10.05 2.95
CA LEU A 137 -3.64 10.61 2.85
C LEU A 137 -3.44 11.85 3.75
N LYS A 138 -4.53 12.58 4.03
CA LYS A 138 -4.53 13.71 4.99
C LYS A 138 -4.19 13.32 6.43
N TRP A 139 -4.21 12.03 6.78
CA TRP A 139 -3.91 11.53 8.14
C TRP A 139 -2.53 10.89 8.27
N MET A 140 -1.71 11.02 7.23
CA MET A 140 -0.34 10.54 7.23
C MET A 140 0.55 11.45 8.09
N ARG A 141 1.48 10.84 8.81
CA ARG A 141 2.53 11.53 9.56
C ARG A 141 3.73 11.76 8.65
N TRP A 142 4.63 12.64 9.04
CA TRP A 142 5.92 12.82 8.38
C TRP A 142 7.01 12.08 9.15
N GLY A 143 8.05 11.64 8.46
CA GLY A 143 9.24 11.06 9.08
C GLY A 143 10.15 12.13 9.70
N ASP A 144 11.27 11.71 10.28
CA ASP A 144 12.25 12.58 10.94
C ASP A 144 13.15 13.38 9.97
N GLY A 145 12.96 13.20 8.66
CA GLY A 145 13.70 13.89 7.61
C GLY A 145 13.11 15.25 7.21
N PRO A 146 13.46 15.78 6.02
CA PRO A 146 12.83 16.96 5.47
C PRO A 146 11.31 16.82 5.36
N ILE A 147 10.59 17.95 5.35
CA ILE A 147 9.13 17.97 5.19
C ILE A 147 8.77 17.42 3.81
N PRO A 148 8.02 16.31 3.73
CA PRO A 148 7.66 15.70 2.46
C PRO A 148 6.54 16.48 1.75
N GLN A 149 6.52 16.41 0.44
CA GLN A 149 5.55 17.05 -0.45
C GLN A 149 4.93 15.99 -1.35
N TRP A 150 3.60 15.88 -1.36
CA TRP A 150 2.90 14.87 -2.15
C TRP A 150 3.25 14.89 -3.64
N LYS A 151 3.50 16.08 -4.22
CA LYS A 151 3.92 16.23 -5.62
C LYS A 151 5.29 15.61 -5.96
N HIS A 152 6.10 15.27 -4.97
CA HIS A 152 7.43 14.68 -5.15
C HIS A 152 7.46 13.18 -4.80
N VAL A 153 6.36 12.63 -4.31
CA VAL A 153 6.26 11.21 -3.98
C VAL A 153 6.36 10.39 -5.26
N ASP A 154 7.27 9.42 -5.29
CA ASP A 154 7.54 8.58 -6.47
C ASP A 154 7.33 7.08 -6.22
N ARG A 155 7.19 6.69 -4.95
CA ARG A 155 6.95 5.31 -4.54
C ARG A 155 6.24 5.23 -3.19
N PHE A 156 5.62 4.07 -2.98
CA PHE A 156 5.05 3.69 -1.70
C PHE A 156 5.39 2.25 -1.37
N GLY A 157 5.11 1.83 -0.15
CA GLY A 157 5.27 0.44 0.24
C GLY A 157 4.89 0.16 1.68
N PHE A 158 5.14 -1.07 2.07
CA PHE A 158 4.75 -1.66 3.34
C PHE A 158 6.01 -1.93 4.16
N TRP A 159 6.10 -1.32 5.33
CA TRP A 159 7.18 -1.56 6.29
C TRP A 159 6.64 -2.29 7.51
N PHE A 160 7.24 -3.41 7.86
CA PHE A 160 6.83 -4.25 8.98
C PHE A 160 7.79 -4.01 10.14
N ARG A 161 7.26 -3.54 11.27
CA ARG A 161 8.08 -3.37 12.49
C ARG A 161 8.40 -4.72 13.12
N ASP A 162 7.38 -5.56 13.22
CA ASP A 162 7.46 -6.88 13.85
C ASP A 162 7.48 -8.00 12.82
N ALA A 163 7.75 -9.22 13.29
CA ALA A 163 7.56 -10.41 12.48
C ALA A 163 6.10 -10.52 12.00
N ALA A 164 5.93 -10.89 10.74
CA ALA A 164 4.63 -11.02 10.12
C ALA A 164 4.68 -11.98 8.93
N GLU A 165 3.59 -12.71 8.72
CA GLU A 165 3.28 -13.40 7.47
C GLU A 165 1.88 -13.00 6.99
N VAL A 166 1.81 -12.26 5.89
CA VAL A 166 0.56 -11.68 5.37
C VAL A 166 0.46 -11.84 3.86
N MET A 167 -0.75 -11.71 3.31
CA MET A 167 -0.95 -11.48 1.87
C MET A 167 -1.57 -10.11 1.65
N VAL A 168 -1.12 -9.41 0.61
CA VAL A 168 -1.60 -8.06 0.26
C VAL A 168 -2.10 -8.06 -1.18
N ASP A 169 -3.26 -7.43 -1.38
CA ASP A 169 -3.87 -7.15 -2.69
C ASP A 169 -4.27 -5.66 -2.79
#